data_AF-A0A1T5DP77-F1
#
_entry.id   AF-A0A1T5DP77-F1
#
_cell.length_a   1.000
_cell.length_b   1.000
_cell.length_c   1.000
_cell.angle_alpha   90.00
_cell.angle_beta   90.00
_cell.angle_gamma   90.00
#
_symmetry.space_group_name_H-M   'P 1'
#
loop_
_entity.id
_entity.type
_entity.pdbx_description
1 polymer ?
#
loop_
_entity_poly.entity_id
_entity_poly.type
_entity_poly.pdbx_seq_one_letter_code
_entity_poly.pdbx_strand_id
1 'polypeptide(L)'
;MLIVMSFKKLNPYLLEMLERFSIEEPTPFQKSSIPIIKSGSNVYCTAPKDSGKTTTLILTTLQILKCEAVGNAPRAVVVVENKEKVLELYDEFLRYTKYSSLRVYASYKELHIDIQKSEIFEGIDILITTPTTLHKLFLLNGVSTSQLKICSIDDGGFLTQKSDYTAMITVAQSIMKCQYVLYSEKMNPKLKRFEEFFMERAQHVKI
;
A
#
# COMPACT_ATOMS: atom_id res chain seq x y z
N MET A 1 20.83 14.81 -21.67
CA MET A 1 20.37 13.74 -20.76
C MET A 1 18.89 14.01 -20.49
N LEU A 2 17.99 13.35 -21.23
CA LEU A 2 16.59 13.74 -21.37
C LEU A 2 15.73 12.47 -21.55
N ILE A 3 15.53 11.64 -20.52
CA ILE A 3 14.68 10.43 -20.65
C ILE A 3 13.91 10.14 -19.34
N VAL A 4 13.21 11.13 -18.78
CA VAL A 4 12.18 10.89 -17.73
C VAL A 4 10.91 11.72 -18.02
N MET A 5 10.47 11.77 -19.28
CA MET A 5 9.31 12.61 -19.67
C MET A 5 7.96 11.86 -19.66
N SER A 6 7.95 10.56 -19.36
CA SER A 6 6.77 9.70 -19.52
C SER A 6 5.90 9.60 -18.27
N PHE A 7 6.52 9.55 -17.08
CA PHE A 7 5.83 9.62 -15.79
C PHE A 7 5.46 11.06 -15.45
N LYS A 8 4.21 11.44 -15.73
CA LYS A 8 3.74 12.81 -15.53
C LYS A 8 3.45 13.14 -14.06
N LYS A 9 3.99 14.28 -13.60
CA LYS A 9 3.67 14.91 -12.30
C LYS A 9 3.97 14.03 -11.08
N LEU A 10 5.03 13.21 -11.10
CA LEU A 10 5.52 12.55 -9.89
C LEU A 10 6.46 13.49 -9.11
N ASN A 11 6.66 13.19 -7.84
CA ASN A 11 7.65 13.84 -6.99
C ASN A 11 9.05 13.68 -7.63
N PRO A 12 9.88 14.75 -7.67
CA PRO A 12 11.24 14.68 -8.22
C PRO A 12 12.08 13.52 -7.68
N TYR A 13 11.97 13.21 -6.39
CA TYR A 13 12.65 12.07 -5.77
C TYR A 13 12.29 10.74 -6.45
N LEU A 14 11.00 10.53 -6.76
CA LEU A 14 10.57 9.31 -7.45
C LEU A 14 11.07 9.22 -8.88
N LEU A 15 11.16 10.37 -9.58
CA LEU A 15 11.73 10.42 -10.92
C LEU A 15 13.22 10.02 -10.89
N GLU A 16 13.97 10.50 -9.91
CA GLU A 16 15.37 10.10 -9.70
C GLU A 16 15.50 8.60 -9.39
N MET A 17 14.64 8.06 -8.53
CA MET A 17 14.65 6.63 -8.23
C MET A 17 14.31 5.76 -9.45
N LEU A 18 13.36 6.19 -10.28
CA LEU A 18 13.02 5.51 -11.53
C LEU A 18 14.20 5.52 -12.52
N GLU A 19 14.90 6.65 -12.66
CA GLU A 19 16.12 6.76 -13.47
C GLU A 19 17.22 5.81 -12.97
N ARG A 20 17.45 5.77 -11.65
CA ARG A 20 18.42 4.84 -11.01
C ARG A 20 18.09 3.36 -11.24
N PHE A 21 16.81 3.03 -11.38
CA PHE A 21 16.36 1.67 -11.71
C PHE A 21 16.23 1.42 -13.20
N SER A 22 16.60 2.40 -14.05
CA SER A 22 16.47 2.31 -15.50
C SER A 22 15.03 2.02 -15.96
N ILE A 23 14.05 2.57 -15.24
CA ILE A 23 12.62 2.49 -15.57
C ILE A 23 12.24 3.78 -16.29
N GLU A 24 12.26 3.74 -17.62
CA GLU A 24 12.10 4.93 -18.46
C GLU A 24 10.63 5.25 -18.80
N GLU A 25 9.79 4.22 -18.95
CA GLU A 25 8.42 4.34 -19.45
C GLU A 25 7.42 3.61 -18.56
N PRO A 26 6.26 4.22 -18.21
CA PRO A 26 5.24 3.53 -17.48
C PRO A 26 4.59 2.44 -18.33
N THR A 27 4.35 1.28 -17.72
CA THR A 27 3.55 0.21 -18.32
C THR A 27 2.13 0.70 -18.65
N PRO A 28 1.38 0.02 -19.54
CA PRO A 28 -0.03 0.37 -19.78
C PRO A 28 -0.87 0.42 -18.50
N PHE A 29 -0.60 -0.50 -17.57
CA PHE A 29 -1.24 -0.49 -16.25
C PHE A 29 -0.86 0.74 -15.43
N GLN A 30 0.43 1.09 -15.36
CA GLN A 30 0.90 2.29 -14.64
C GLN A 30 0.31 3.58 -15.24
N LYS A 31 0.27 3.71 -16.57
CA LYS A 31 -0.32 4.85 -17.30
C LYS A 31 -1.79 5.06 -16.91
N SER A 32 -2.55 3.98 -16.79
CA SER A 32 -3.99 4.03 -16.46
C SER A 32 -4.25 4.19 -14.96
N SER A 33 -3.47 3.53 -14.10
CA SER A 33 -3.75 3.46 -12.64
C SER A 33 -3.18 4.64 -11.84
N ILE A 34 -1.96 5.07 -12.12
CA ILE A 34 -1.27 6.11 -11.31
C ILE A 34 -2.08 7.41 -11.23
N PRO A 35 -2.62 7.98 -12.33
CA PRO A 35 -3.39 9.23 -12.26
C PRO A 35 -4.65 9.10 -11.41
N ILE A 36 -5.34 7.95 -11.48
CA ILE A 36 -6.58 7.70 -10.73
C ILE A 36 -6.26 7.57 -9.25
N ILE A 37 -5.24 6.80 -8.87
CA ILE A 37 -4.81 6.67 -7.48
C ILE A 37 -4.38 8.03 -6.92
N LYS A 38 -3.64 8.83 -7.69
CA LYS A 38 -3.25 10.19 -7.28
C LYS A 38 -4.43 11.15 -7.05
N SER A 39 -5.60 10.87 -7.61
CA SER A 39 -6.80 11.69 -7.39
C SER A 39 -7.43 11.48 -6.01
N GLY A 40 -7.01 10.44 -5.28
CA GLY A 40 -7.55 10.09 -3.96
C GLY A 40 -8.79 9.18 -4.01
N SER A 41 -9.21 8.74 -5.19
CA SER A 41 -10.33 7.79 -5.33
C SER A 41 -9.93 6.41 -4.81
N ASN A 42 -10.85 5.68 -4.18
CA ASN A 42 -10.65 4.25 -3.96
C ASN A 42 -10.57 3.53 -5.32
N VAL A 43 -9.71 2.52 -5.46
CA VAL A 43 -9.47 1.88 -6.76
C VAL A 43 -9.33 0.37 -6.64
N TYR A 44 -10.04 -0.35 -7.49
CA TYR A 44 -9.72 -1.73 -7.84
C TYR A 44 -8.79 -1.74 -9.04
N CYS A 45 -7.60 -2.30 -8.84
CA CYS A 45 -6.56 -2.46 -9.85
C CYS A 45 -6.45 -3.95 -10.23
N THR A 46 -7.01 -4.32 -11.39
CA THR A 46 -6.96 -5.70 -11.90
C THR A 46 -6.04 -5.78 -13.11
N ALA A 47 -4.96 -6.53 -13.02
CA ALA A 47 -4.05 -6.77 -14.14
C ALA A 47 -3.23 -8.04 -13.93
N PRO A 48 -2.75 -8.72 -14.98
CA PRO A 48 -1.90 -9.92 -14.87
C PRO A 48 -0.63 -9.69 -14.03
N LYS A 49 0.03 -10.77 -13.61
CA LYS A 49 1.38 -10.72 -13.05
C LYS A 49 2.34 -9.93 -13.97
N ASP A 50 3.35 -9.30 -13.38
CA ASP A 50 4.39 -8.54 -14.09
C ASP A 50 3.90 -7.32 -14.90
N SER A 51 2.66 -6.88 -14.72
CA SER A 51 2.11 -5.65 -15.32
C SER A 51 2.57 -4.35 -14.65
N GLY A 52 3.37 -4.43 -13.57
CA GLY A 52 3.87 -3.29 -12.82
C GLY A 52 3.01 -2.87 -11.62
N LYS A 53 2.12 -3.75 -11.11
CA LYS A 53 1.25 -3.49 -9.93
C LYS A 53 2.04 -3.06 -8.70
N THR A 54 3.07 -3.83 -8.33
CA THR A 54 3.90 -3.55 -7.14
C THR A 54 4.63 -2.21 -7.27
N THR A 55 5.22 -1.92 -8.43
CA THR A 55 5.83 -0.60 -8.69
C THR A 55 4.79 0.53 -8.59
N THR A 56 3.58 0.36 -9.16
CA THR A 56 2.49 1.34 -9.00
C THR A 56 2.15 1.56 -7.53
N LEU A 57 2.01 0.48 -6.75
CA LEU A 57 1.72 0.55 -5.32
C LEU A 57 2.77 1.38 -4.58
N ILE A 58 4.05 1.08 -4.79
CA ILE A 58 5.15 1.81 -4.14
C ILE A 58 5.14 3.27 -4.56
N LEU A 59 5.15 3.55 -5.88
CA LEU A 59 5.19 4.93 -6.39
C LEU A 59 4.03 5.78 -5.87
N THR A 60 2.81 5.24 -5.87
CA THR A 60 1.63 5.98 -5.43
C THR A 60 1.60 6.18 -3.91
N THR A 61 2.04 5.18 -3.14
CA THR A 61 2.23 5.31 -1.69
C THR A 61 3.21 6.43 -1.37
N LEU A 62 4.41 6.39 -1.94
CA LEU A 62 5.45 7.39 -1.68
C LEU A 62 5.05 8.78 -2.18
N GLN A 63 4.33 8.86 -3.31
CA GLN A 63 3.79 10.10 -3.84
C GLN A 63 2.80 10.77 -2.86
N ILE A 64 1.87 10.00 -2.28
CA ILE A 64 0.88 10.49 -1.30
C ILE A 64 1.56 10.94 -0.01
N LEU A 65 2.63 10.24 0.39
CA LEU A 65 3.46 10.61 1.54
C LEU A 65 4.43 11.76 1.25
N LYS A 66 4.48 12.25 0.00
CA LYS A 66 5.39 13.28 -0.49
C LYS A 66 6.88 12.93 -0.35
N CYS A 67 7.21 11.64 -0.21
CA CYS A 67 8.58 11.14 -0.07
C CYS A 67 9.34 11.68 1.17
N GLU A 68 8.61 12.08 2.21
CA GLU A 68 9.19 12.72 3.40
C GLU A 68 8.52 12.16 4.66
N ALA A 69 9.30 11.82 5.69
CA ALA A 69 8.78 11.44 7.00
C ALA A 69 8.06 12.58 7.71
N VAL A 70 6.90 12.30 8.31
CA VAL A 70 6.13 13.31 9.06
C VAL A 70 5.50 12.69 10.30
N GLY A 71 5.74 13.30 11.46
CA GLY A 71 5.18 12.85 12.73
C GLY A 71 5.67 11.44 13.11
N ASN A 72 4.94 10.78 14.02
CA ASN A 72 5.27 9.41 14.46
C ASN A 72 4.17 8.39 14.13
N ALA A 73 3.00 8.84 13.67
CA ALA A 73 1.92 7.93 13.30
C ALA A 73 2.10 7.45 11.85
N PRO A 74 1.84 6.16 11.56
CA PRO A 74 1.84 5.67 10.18
C PRO A 74 0.86 6.47 9.33
N ARG A 75 1.29 6.77 8.09
CA ARG A 75 0.46 7.48 7.09
C ARG A 75 0.08 6.58 5.92
N ALA A 76 0.75 5.44 5.77
CA ALA A 76 0.39 4.40 4.82
C ALA A 76 0.41 3.02 5.47
N VAL A 77 -0.53 2.17 5.07
CA VAL A 77 -0.52 0.74 5.38
C VAL A 77 -0.54 -0.03 4.07
N VAL A 78 0.25 -1.09 3.98
CA VAL A 78 0.20 -2.06 2.90
C VAL A 78 -0.07 -3.44 3.47
N VAL A 79 -1.14 -4.06 2.99
CA VAL A 79 -1.58 -5.38 3.42
C VAL A 79 -1.24 -6.41 2.36
N VAL A 80 -0.58 -7.48 2.77
CA VAL A 80 -0.16 -8.60 1.92
C VAL A 80 -0.54 -9.93 2.56
N GLU A 81 -0.39 -11.04 1.81
CA GLU A 81 -0.89 -12.35 2.22
C GLU A 81 -0.22 -12.91 3.49
N ASN A 82 1.11 -12.90 3.53
CA ASN A 82 1.91 -13.65 4.50
C ASN A 82 3.25 -12.97 4.78
N LYS A 83 4.03 -13.55 5.69
CA LYS A 83 5.32 -13.03 6.13
C LYS A 83 6.31 -12.90 4.97
N GLU A 84 6.34 -13.88 4.09
CA GLU A 84 7.23 -13.91 2.93
C GLU A 84 6.96 -12.68 2.05
N LYS A 85 5.68 -12.40 1.76
CA LYS A 85 5.28 -11.21 1.01
C LYS A 85 5.52 -9.90 1.76
N VAL A 86 5.41 -9.89 3.09
CA VAL A 86 5.76 -8.70 3.90
C VAL A 86 7.24 -8.37 3.70
N LEU A 87 8.13 -9.36 3.78
CA LEU A 87 9.57 -9.17 3.67
C LEU A 87 9.99 -8.80 2.24
N GLU A 88 9.45 -9.49 1.23
CA GLU A 88 9.68 -9.15 -0.19
C GLU A 88 9.31 -7.69 -0.48
N LEU A 89 8.13 -7.27 -0.04
CA LEU A 89 7.66 -5.91 -0.29
C LEU A 89 8.42 -4.88 0.55
N TYR A 90 8.85 -5.24 1.75
CA TYR A 90 9.71 -4.41 2.59
C TYR A 90 11.04 -4.10 1.90
N ASP A 91 11.72 -5.12 1.37
CA ASP A 91 12.96 -4.94 0.63
C ASP A 91 12.78 -4.06 -0.61
N GLU A 92 11.68 -4.23 -1.34
CA GLU A 92 11.33 -3.36 -2.46
C GLU A 92 11.11 -1.91 -2.00
N PHE A 93 10.36 -1.67 -0.93
CA PHE A 93 10.21 -0.32 -0.39
C PHE A 93 11.55 0.30 0.01
N LEU A 94 12.44 -0.45 0.67
CA LEU A 94 13.77 0.03 1.06
C LEU A 94 14.62 0.47 -0.14
N ARG A 95 14.50 -0.20 -1.29
CA ARG A 95 15.15 0.24 -2.52
C ARG A 95 14.68 1.63 -2.94
N TYR A 96 13.37 1.88 -2.90
CA TYR A 96 12.78 3.17 -3.27
C TYR A 96 12.98 4.25 -2.19
N THR A 97 13.10 3.89 -0.90
CA THR A 97 13.23 4.87 0.19
C THR A 97 14.68 5.11 0.65
N LYS A 98 15.67 4.44 0.05
CA LYS A 98 17.09 4.46 0.43
C LYS A 98 17.67 5.86 0.68
N TYR A 99 17.25 6.87 -0.07
CA TYR A 99 17.75 8.24 0.04
C TYR A 99 16.67 9.24 0.51
N SER A 100 15.63 8.72 1.17
CA SER A 100 14.55 9.51 1.77
C SER A 100 14.57 9.40 3.30
N SER A 101 13.84 10.28 3.98
CA SER A 101 13.62 10.18 5.44
C SER A 101 12.54 9.18 5.83
N LEU A 102 11.80 8.61 4.88
CA LEU A 102 10.66 7.74 5.16
C LEU A 102 11.07 6.47 5.90
N ARG A 103 10.31 6.16 6.96
CA ARG A 103 10.51 4.96 7.78
C ARG A 103 9.51 3.87 7.39
N VAL A 104 10.03 2.73 7.00
CA VAL A 104 9.24 1.54 6.60
C VAL A 104 9.37 0.50 7.71
N TYR A 105 8.26 -0.15 8.06
CA TYR A 105 8.23 -1.20 9.06
C TYR A 105 7.51 -2.45 8.55
N ALA A 106 8.14 -3.62 8.77
CA ALA A 106 7.61 -4.92 8.40
C ALA A 106 7.03 -5.62 9.64
N SER A 107 5.71 -5.82 9.64
CA SER A 107 4.96 -6.41 10.74
C SER A 107 4.35 -7.75 10.33
N TYR A 108 4.54 -8.79 11.13
CA TYR A 108 3.98 -10.12 10.87
C TYR A 108 3.77 -10.88 12.19
N LYS A 109 2.98 -11.96 12.14
CA LYS A 109 2.41 -12.63 13.32
C LYS A 109 3.46 -13.26 14.24
N GLU A 110 4.63 -13.62 13.73
CA GLU A 110 5.71 -14.25 14.48
C GLU A 110 6.47 -13.28 15.39
N LEU A 111 6.38 -11.97 15.15
CA LEU A 111 6.96 -10.96 16.03
C LEU A 111 6.09 -10.74 17.27
N HIS A 112 6.73 -10.57 18.44
CA HIS A 112 5.99 -10.29 19.67
C HIS A 112 5.21 -8.98 19.54
N ILE A 113 3.91 -9.00 19.81
CA ILE A 113 3.02 -7.88 19.51
C ILE A 113 3.42 -6.60 20.26
N ASP A 114 3.87 -6.70 21.51
CA ASP A 114 4.31 -5.51 22.27
C ASP A 114 5.62 -4.92 21.76
N ILE A 115 6.51 -5.73 21.17
CA ILE A 115 7.72 -5.23 20.50
C ILE A 115 7.30 -4.44 19.27
N GLN A 116 6.40 -4.99 18.44
CA GLN A 116 5.87 -4.30 17.27
C GLN A 116 5.21 -2.96 17.64
N LYS A 117 4.41 -2.95 18.71
CA LYS A 117 3.79 -1.72 19.23
C LYS A 117 4.84 -0.69 19.64
N SER A 118 5.88 -1.11 20.36
CA SER A 118 6.96 -0.21 20.78
C SER A 118 7.69 0.38 19.58
N GLU A 119 8.04 -0.44 18.58
CA GLU A 119 8.76 0.03 17.38
C GLU A 119 7.89 0.95 16.52
N ILE A 120 6.59 0.66 16.39
CA ILE A 120 5.64 1.54 15.71
C ILE A 120 5.50 2.88 16.47
N PHE A 121 5.53 2.85 17.81
CA PHE A 121 5.42 4.05 18.65
C PHE A 121 6.61 5.00 18.53
N GLU A 122 7.84 4.47 18.39
CA GLU A 122 9.05 5.27 18.11
C GLU A 122 8.92 6.07 16.81
N GLY A 123 8.08 5.59 15.90
CA GLY A 123 7.52 6.36 14.80
C GLY A 123 7.89 5.79 13.45
N ILE A 124 6.88 5.56 12.62
CA ILE A 124 7.02 5.01 11.27
C ILE A 124 6.10 5.75 10.30
N ASP A 125 6.39 5.65 9.00
CA ASP A 125 5.57 6.27 7.96
C ASP A 125 4.75 5.25 7.16
N ILE A 126 5.33 4.08 6.92
CA ILE A 126 4.77 3.00 6.11
C ILE A 126 4.79 1.70 6.92
N LEU A 127 3.62 1.11 7.15
CA LEU A 127 3.47 -0.20 7.79
C LEU A 127 3.11 -1.26 6.73
N ILE A 128 3.95 -2.28 6.57
CA ILE A 128 3.68 -3.44 5.71
C ILE A 128 3.31 -4.61 6.62
N THR A 129 2.15 -5.23 6.41
CA THR A 129 1.63 -6.23 7.34
C THR A 129 0.63 -7.19 6.70
N THR A 130 0.10 -8.12 7.49
CA THR A 130 -0.98 -9.06 7.08
C THR A 130 -2.31 -8.68 7.73
N PRO A 131 -3.48 -9.07 7.17
CA PRO A 131 -4.77 -8.60 7.68
C PRO A 131 -4.99 -8.89 9.16
N THR A 132 -4.68 -10.11 9.60
CA THR A 132 -4.90 -10.53 10.99
C THR A 132 -3.91 -9.88 11.95
N THR A 133 -2.68 -9.58 11.52
CA THR A 133 -1.69 -8.84 12.33
C THR A 133 -2.10 -7.38 12.47
N LEU A 134 -2.53 -6.75 11.38
CA LEU A 134 -3.07 -5.38 11.38
C LEU A 134 -4.28 -5.25 12.30
N HIS A 135 -5.23 -6.18 12.20
CA HIS A 135 -6.40 -6.21 13.07
C HIS A 135 -6.01 -6.32 14.56
N LYS A 136 -5.04 -7.19 14.90
CA LYS A 136 -4.53 -7.29 16.27
C LYS A 136 -3.86 -6.00 16.75
N LEU A 137 -3.04 -5.37 15.90
CA LEU A 137 -2.40 -4.09 16.21
C LEU A 137 -3.46 -3.01 16.48
N PHE A 138 -4.53 -2.95 15.70
CA PHE A 138 -5.60 -1.98 15.89
C PHE A 138 -6.38 -2.23 17.17
N LEU A 139 -6.76 -3.49 17.42
CA LEU A 139 -7.49 -3.90 18.63
C LEU A 139 -6.72 -3.53 19.92
N LEU A 140 -5.39 -3.58 19.88
CA LEU A 140 -4.51 -3.28 21.00
C LEU A 140 -3.98 -1.84 21.02
N ASN A 141 -4.57 -0.95 20.22
CA ASN A 141 -4.17 0.46 20.06
C ASN A 141 -2.68 0.62 19.71
N GLY A 142 -2.11 -0.35 18.98
CA GLY A 142 -0.73 -0.37 18.55
C GLY A 142 -0.42 0.48 17.33
N VAL A 143 -1.46 0.84 16.55
CA VAL A 143 -1.34 1.69 15.37
C VAL A 143 -2.40 2.78 15.44
N SER A 144 -1.97 4.04 15.34
CA SER A 144 -2.89 5.16 15.19
C SER A 144 -3.45 5.22 13.77
N THR A 145 -4.77 5.36 13.64
CA THR A 145 -5.44 5.54 12.33
C THR A 145 -5.60 7.01 11.94
N SER A 146 -5.27 7.95 12.82
CA SER A 146 -5.62 9.38 12.67
C SER A 146 -4.94 10.10 11.52
N GLN A 147 -3.79 9.58 11.06
CA GLN A 147 -3.01 10.18 9.97
C GLN A 147 -2.92 9.30 8.72
N LEU A 148 -3.63 8.17 8.70
CA LEU A 148 -3.64 7.28 7.54
C LEU A 148 -4.21 8.01 6.33
N LYS A 149 -3.46 7.95 5.23
CA LYS A 149 -3.83 8.55 3.94
C LYS A 149 -4.19 7.47 2.93
N ILE A 150 -3.47 6.35 2.94
CA ILE A 150 -3.65 5.25 2.00
C ILE A 150 -3.49 3.89 2.68
N CYS A 151 -4.37 2.96 2.33
CA CYS A 151 -4.30 1.55 2.66
C CYS A 151 -4.31 0.76 1.35
N SER A 152 -3.18 0.14 1.01
CA SER A 152 -3.06 -0.67 -0.20
C SER A 152 -3.16 -2.16 0.16
N ILE A 153 -3.83 -2.94 -0.66
CA ILE A 153 -3.88 -4.40 -0.57
C ILE A 153 -3.16 -4.95 -1.79
N ASP A 154 -1.98 -5.55 -1.60
CA ASP A 154 -1.25 -6.19 -2.69
C ASP A 154 -1.73 -7.63 -2.90
N ASP A 155 -1.80 -8.03 -4.16
CA ASP A 155 -2.27 -9.34 -4.63
C ASP A 155 -3.47 -9.92 -3.84
N GLY A 156 -4.58 -9.19 -3.77
CA GLY A 156 -5.74 -9.50 -2.92
C GLY A 156 -6.46 -10.82 -3.20
N GLY A 157 -5.98 -11.68 -4.11
CA GLY A 157 -6.55 -13.00 -4.39
C GLY A 157 -6.66 -13.89 -3.15
N PHE A 158 -5.78 -13.71 -2.16
CA PHE A 158 -5.79 -14.45 -0.89
C PHE A 158 -6.95 -14.08 0.05
N LEU A 159 -7.63 -12.92 -0.15
CA LEU A 159 -8.78 -12.47 0.65
C LEU A 159 -10.06 -13.27 0.37
N THR A 160 -9.89 -14.55 0.09
CA THR A 160 -10.94 -15.56 0.05
C THR A 160 -11.09 -16.27 1.39
N GLN A 161 -10.06 -16.29 2.25
CA GLN A 161 -10.15 -16.88 3.58
C GLN A 161 -11.00 -16.05 4.53
N LYS A 162 -11.83 -16.72 5.35
CA LYS A 162 -12.81 -16.04 6.22
C LYS A 162 -12.13 -15.11 7.23
N SER A 163 -11.03 -15.54 7.86
CA SER A 163 -10.31 -14.75 8.86
C SER A 163 -9.73 -13.47 8.28
N ASP A 164 -9.04 -13.55 7.13
CA ASP A 164 -8.39 -12.41 6.51
C ASP A 164 -9.39 -11.42 5.94
N TYR A 165 -10.45 -11.94 5.30
CA TYR A 165 -11.55 -11.12 4.81
C TYR A 165 -12.26 -10.36 5.93
N THR A 166 -12.60 -11.02 7.03
CA THR A 166 -13.24 -10.38 8.19
C THR A 166 -12.30 -9.38 8.85
N ALA A 167 -11.02 -9.71 9.01
CA ALA A 167 -10.03 -8.80 9.56
C ALA A 167 -9.94 -7.51 8.74
N MET A 168 -9.94 -7.59 7.41
CA MET A 168 -9.92 -6.41 6.55
C MET A 168 -11.16 -5.51 6.72
N ILE A 169 -12.35 -6.10 6.84
CA ILE A 169 -13.58 -5.32 7.09
C ILE A 169 -13.48 -4.59 8.43
N THR A 170 -13.09 -5.28 9.50
CA THR A 170 -13.00 -4.69 10.84
C THR A 170 -11.94 -3.60 10.92
N VAL A 171 -10.78 -3.82 10.29
CA VAL A 171 -9.72 -2.80 10.15
C VAL A 171 -10.26 -1.58 9.43
N ALA A 172 -10.91 -1.77 8.28
CA ALA A 172 -11.39 -0.65 7.47
C ALA A 172 -12.46 0.18 8.19
N GLN A 173 -13.35 -0.46 8.96
CA GLN A 173 -14.34 0.19 9.80
C GLN A 173 -13.73 1.02 10.94
N SER A 174 -12.50 0.70 11.34
CA SER A 174 -11.76 1.45 12.38
C SER A 174 -11.03 2.68 11.84
N ILE A 175 -11.05 2.89 10.52
CA ILE A 175 -10.35 4.00 9.84
C ILE A 175 -11.39 5.02 9.36
N MET A 176 -11.37 6.21 9.96
CA MET A 176 -12.31 7.30 9.66
C MET A 176 -12.21 7.81 8.21
N LYS A 177 -10.99 8.04 7.72
CA LYS A 177 -10.73 8.59 6.39
C LYS A 177 -9.42 8.03 5.86
N CYS A 178 -9.50 7.28 4.77
CA CYS A 178 -8.33 6.72 4.11
C CYS A 178 -8.73 6.36 2.68
N GLN A 179 -7.79 6.52 1.74
CA GLN A 179 -7.93 5.96 0.40
C GLN A 179 -7.60 4.46 0.45
N TYR A 180 -8.37 3.63 -0.25
CA TYR A 180 -8.12 2.21 -0.40
C TYR A 180 -7.79 1.85 -1.83
N VAL A 181 -6.72 1.08 -2.03
CA VAL A 181 -6.31 0.61 -3.36
C VAL A 181 -6.09 -0.90 -3.29
N LEU A 182 -6.88 -1.66 -4.06
CA LEU A 182 -6.80 -3.11 -4.08
C LEU A 182 -6.22 -3.60 -5.39
N TYR A 183 -5.05 -4.23 -5.33
CA TYR A 183 -4.40 -4.85 -6.47
C TYR A 183 -4.74 -6.34 -6.53
N SER A 184 -5.06 -6.88 -7.70
CA SER A 184 -5.30 -8.31 -7.88
C SER A 184 -5.06 -8.73 -9.33
N GLU A 185 -4.79 -10.01 -9.56
CA GLU A 185 -4.77 -10.55 -10.93
C GLU A 185 -6.17 -10.76 -11.49
N LYS A 186 -7.13 -11.13 -10.64
CA LYS A 186 -8.51 -11.40 -11.02
C LYS A 186 -9.47 -10.90 -9.96
N MET A 187 -10.51 -10.20 -10.40
CA MET A 187 -11.64 -9.87 -9.55
C MET A 187 -12.45 -11.12 -9.21
N ASN A 188 -12.87 -11.25 -7.96
CA ASN A 188 -13.77 -12.32 -7.51
C ASN A 188 -14.95 -11.73 -6.71
N PRO A 189 -16.05 -12.49 -6.52
CA PRO A 189 -17.22 -11.98 -5.81
C PRO A 189 -16.92 -11.51 -4.38
N LYS A 190 -15.99 -12.12 -3.66
CA LYS A 190 -15.61 -11.66 -2.30
C LYS A 190 -14.94 -10.31 -2.34
N LEU A 191 -13.97 -10.10 -3.22
CA LEU A 191 -13.30 -8.81 -3.37
C LEU A 191 -14.27 -7.68 -3.77
N LYS A 192 -15.22 -8.00 -4.66
CA LYS A 192 -16.27 -7.06 -5.05
C LYS A 192 -17.15 -6.64 -3.88
N ARG A 193 -17.43 -7.55 -2.94
CA ARG A 193 -18.24 -7.23 -1.75
C ARG A 193 -17.61 -6.20 -0.83
N PHE A 194 -16.31 -5.89 -0.95
CA PHE A 194 -15.73 -4.74 -0.23
C PHE A 194 -16.37 -3.40 -0.62
N GLU A 195 -17.06 -3.31 -1.77
CA GLU A 195 -17.88 -2.15 -2.16
C GLU A 195 -19.01 -1.87 -1.15
N GLU A 196 -19.51 -2.91 -0.46
CA GLU A 196 -20.54 -2.80 0.58
C GLU A 196 -19.99 -2.27 1.92
N PHE A 197 -18.66 -2.17 2.06
CA PHE A 197 -17.99 -1.85 3.34
C PHE A 197 -17.13 -0.59 3.27
N PHE A 198 -16.05 -0.62 2.48
CA PHE A 198 -15.04 0.45 2.48
C PHE A 198 -14.56 0.86 1.07
N MET A 199 -14.94 0.10 0.03
CA MET A 199 -14.64 0.40 -1.36
C MET A 199 -15.84 1.03 -2.08
N GLU A 200 -16.74 1.73 -1.37
CA GLU A 200 -17.90 2.38 -1.99
C GLU A 200 -17.44 3.34 -3.11
N ARG A 201 -18.08 3.28 -4.28
CA ARG A 201 -17.78 4.11 -5.47
C ARG A 201 -16.32 4.01 -5.94
N ALA A 202 -15.63 2.92 -5.62
CA ALA A 202 -14.28 2.69 -6.11
C ALA A 202 -14.25 2.70 -7.64
N GLN A 203 -13.23 3.34 -8.21
CA GLN A 203 -12.95 3.27 -9.63
C GLN A 203 -12.33 1.90 -9.96
N HIS A 204 -12.50 1.46 -11.20
CA HIS A 204 -11.98 0.18 -11.67
C HIS A 204 -10.98 0.42 -12.80
N VAL A 205 -9.74 -0.03 -12.59
CA VAL A 205 -8.71 -0.07 -13.63
C VAL A 205 -8.45 -1.52 -13.97
N LYS A 206 -8.72 -1.88 -15.22
CA LYS A 206 -8.52 -3.23 -15.73
C LYS A 206 -7.68 -3.20 -17.00
N ILE A 207 -6.60 -3.96 -17.00
CA ILE A 207 -5.74 -4.23 -18.16
C ILE A 207 -5.71 -5.74 -18.38
#